data_AF-A0AAD8YRY7-F1
#
_entry.id   AF-A0AAD8YRY7-F1
#
_cell.length_a   1.000
_cell.length_b   1.000
_cell.length_c   1.000
_cell.angle_alpha   90.00
_cell.angle_beta   90.00
_cell.angle_gamma   90.00
#
_symmetry.space_group_name_H-M   'P 1'
#
loop_
_entity.id
_entity.type
_entity.pdbx_description
1 polymer ?
#
loop_
_entity_poly.entity_id
_entity_poly.type
_entity_poly.pdbx_seq_one_letter_code
_entity_poly.pdbx_strand_id
1 'polypeptide(L)'
;MHASDAPRKEFSGGSPSYRYDPYSKVFSREYYDHEAMQASRLQAIETARSARRWGLILGTLGRQGNPKILEHLELKLKALGRLFTRVLLSEIFPNKLALMADVDA
;
A
#
# COMPACT_ATOMS: atom_id res chain seq x y z
N MET A 1 22.82 -3.25 29.83
CA MET A 1 23.36 -2.42 28.72
C MET A 1 22.17 -1.72 28.09
N HIS A 2 21.94 -0.46 28.49
CA HIS A 2 20.82 0.33 27.99
C HIS A 2 21.11 0.73 26.54
N ALA A 3 20.34 0.19 25.60
CA ALA A 3 20.26 0.78 24.27
C ALA A 3 19.51 2.10 24.40
N SER A 4 20.19 3.17 24.01
CA SER A 4 19.67 4.53 23.92
C SER A 4 18.49 4.58 22.96
N ASP A 5 17.27 4.66 23.49
CA ASP A 5 16.07 4.96 22.71
C ASP A 5 16.10 6.45 22.31
N ALA A 6 16.50 6.72 21.07
CA ALA A 6 16.27 8.02 20.46
C ALA A 6 14.74 8.31 20.47
N PRO A 7 14.31 9.56 20.75
CA PRO A 7 12.89 9.87 20.81
C PRO A 7 12.26 9.69 19.44
N ARG A 8 11.46 8.63 19.28
CA ARG A 8 10.66 8.40 18.06
C ARG A 8 9.59 9.49 18.00
N LYS A 9 9.71 10.37 17.00
CA LYS A 9 8.96 11.63 16.90
C LYS A 9 7.45 11.39 16.86
N GLU A 10 6.73 12.18 17.65
CA GLU A 10 5.28 12.34 17.53
C GLU A 10 4.94 13.11 16.25
N PHE A 11 3.82 12.75 15.64
CA PHE A 11 3.24 13.46 14.51
C PHE A 11 2.77 14.85 14.97
N SER A 12 3.14 15.92 14.27
CA SER A 12 2.79 17.30 14.61
C SER A 12 1.32 17.68 14.32
N GLY A 13 0.36 16.75 14.45
CA GLY A 13 -1.06 17.00 14.14
C GLY A 13 -2.03 15.82 14.26
N GLY A 14 -1.66 14.74 14.95
CA GLY A 14 -2.44 13.50 15.00
C GLY A 14 -2.74 13.11 16.43
N SER A 15 -3.95 12.61 16.70
CA SER A 15 -4.31 12.10 18.01
C SER A 15 -3.43 10.90 18.39
N PRO A 16 -2.99 10.79 19.65
CA PRO A 16 -2.19 9.65 20.09
C PRO A 16 -2.94 8.34 19.88
N SER A 17 -2.26 7.35 19.33
CA SER A 17 -2.79 6.00 19.12
C SER A 17 -2.33 5.08 20.24
N TYR A 18 -3.25 4.27 20.76
CA TYR A 18 -2.99 3.30 21.80
C TYR A 18 -3.53 1.93 21.36
N ARG A 19 -2.78 0.88 21.67
CA ARG A 19 -3.16 -0.50 21.44
C ARG A 19 -3.24 -1.24 22.76
N TYR A 20 -4.40 -1.83 23.02
CA TYR A 20 -4.58 -2.84 24.03
C TYR A 20 -4.43 -4.23 23.40
N ASP A 21 -3.51 -5.04 23.91
CA ASP A 21 -3.43 -6.45 23.57
C ASP A 21 -4.27 -7.27 24.56
N PRO A 22 -5.37 -7.93 24.13
CA PRO A 22 -6.25 -8.66 25.01
C PRO A 22 -5.64 -9.96 25.59
N TYR A 23 -4.60 -10.51 24.96
CA TYR A 23 -3.96 -11.74 25.41
C TYR A 23 -2.94 -11.46 26.51
N SER A 24 -2.07 -10.47 26.28
CA SER A 24 -1.07 -10.05 27.27
C SER A 24 -1.63 -9.07 28.30
N LYS A 25 -2.82 -8.51 28.07
CA LYS A 25 -3.46 -7.45 28.88
C LYS A 25 -2.60 -6.19 28.99
N VAL A 26 -1.74 -5.94 28.01
CA VAL A 26 -0.86 -4.78 27.97
C VAL A 26 -1.52 -3.65 27.21
N PHE A 27 -1.58 -2.49 27.84
CA PHE A 27 -1.92 -1.24 27.19
C PHE A 27 -0.64 -0.52 26.77
N SER A 28 -0.47 -0.31 25.46
CA SER A 28 0.74 0.29 24.88
C SER A 28 0.38 1.49 24.03
N ARG A 29 1.26 2.50 24.00
CA ARG A 29 1.15 3.60 23.04
C ARG A 29 1.83 3.18 21.74
N GLU A 30 1.15 3.36 20.61
CA GLU A 30 1.72 3.06 19.31
C GLU A 30 2.44 4.29 18.74
N TYR A 31 3.62 4.05 18.19
CA TYR A 31 4.42 5.05 17.48
C TYR A 31 4.62 4.54 16.05
N TYR A 32 4.15 5.32 15.08
CA TYR A 32 4.32 5.03 13.66
C TYR A 32 5.23 6.08 13.04
N ASP A 33 6.24 5.62 12.31
CA ASP A 33 7.08 6.49 11.50
C ASP A 33 6.33 6.88 10.22
N HIS A 34 5.46 7.87 10.37
CA HIS A 34 4.67 8.37 9.25
C HIS A 34 5.53 9.06 8.20
N GLU A 35 6.65 9.68 8.58
CA GLU A 35 7.58 10.31 7.64
C GLU A 35 8.19 9.26 6.71
N ALA A 36 8.72 8.16 7.27
CA ALA A 36 9.25 7.05 6.48
C ALA A 36 8.16 6.39 5.61
N MET A 37 6.95 6.20 6.15
CA MET A 37 5.82 5.66 5.40
C MET A 37 5.44 6.56 4.21
N GLN A 38 5.34 7.88 4.43
CA GLN A 38 5.01 8.84 3.37
C GLN A 38 6.12 8.91 2.31
N ALA A 39 7.38 8.95 2.74
CA ALA A 39 8.54 8.98 1.84
C ALA A 39 8.56 7.73 0.93
N SER A 40 8.34 6.55 1.50
CA SER A 40 8.27 5.29 0.74
C SER A 40 7.15 5.31 -0.31
N ARG A 41 5.97 5.84 0.06
CA ARG A 41 4.83 5.98 -0.87
C ARG A 41 5.11 6.99 -1.98
N LEU A 42 5.73 8.12 -1.65
CA LEU A 42 6.09 9.15 -2.63
C LEU A 42 7.09 8.60 -3.64
N GLN A 43 8.11 7.87 -3.19
CA GLN A 43 9.10 7.24 -4.07
C GLN A 43 8.45 6.24 -5.04
N ALA A 44 7.51 5.41 -4.56
CA ALA A 44 6.76 4.49 -5.42
C ALA A 44 5.92 5.24 -6.47
N ILE A 45 5.25 6.33 -6.09
CA ILE A 45 4.51 7.18 -7.03
C ILE A 45 5.43 7.76 -8.08
N GLU A 46 6.55 8.38 -7.68
CA GLU A 46 7.51 8.99 -8.60
C GLU A 46 8.08 7.97 -9.59
N THR A 47 8.38 6.75 -9.13
CA THR A 47 8.85 5.65 -9.98
C THR A 47 7.79 5.25 -11.02
N ALA A 48 6.52 5.18 -10.61
CA ALA A 48 5.41 4.79 -11.49
C ALA A 48 4.99 5.87 -12.50
N ARG A 49 5.42 7.13 -12.35
CA ARG A 49 5.03 8.23 -13.26
C ARG A 49 5.43 7.99 -14.72
N SER A 50 6.53 7.27 -14.96
CA SER A 50 6.99 6.91 -16.30
C SER A 50 6.37 5.63 -16.88
N ALA A 51 5.59 4.89 -16.09
CA ALA A 51 5.00 3.61 -16.49
C ALA A 51 4.08 3.74 -17.71
N ARG A 52 4.25 2.83 -18.67
CA ARG A 52 3.45 2.76 -19.90
C ARG A 52 2.37 1.68 -19.79
N ARG A 53 2.67 0.56 -19.12
CA ARG A 53 1.74 -0.54 -18.84
C ARG A 53 1.49 -0.69 -17.35
N TRP A 54 0.22 -0.70 -16.96
CA TRP A 54 -0.22 -0.79 -15.57
C TRP A 54 -0.87 -2.14 -15.23
N GLY A 55 -0.57 -2.69 -14.07
CA GLY A 55 -1.23 -3.86 -13.51
C GLY A 55 -2.37 -3.45 -12.60
N LEU A 56 -3.61 -3.79 -12.96
CA LEU A 56 -4.78 -3.55 -12.11
C LEU A 56 -5.17 -4.83 -11.39
N ILE A 57 -4.95 -4.88 -10.08
CA ILE A 57 -5.26 -6.05 -9.26
C ILE A 57 -6.61 -5.84 -8.55
N LEU A 58 -7.53 -6.79 -8.73
CA LEU A 58 -8.75 -6.90 -7.94
C LEU A 58 -8.63 -8.12 -7.02
N GLY A 59 -8.60 -7.87 -5.72
CA GLY A 59 -8.65 -8.91 -4.69
C GLY A 59 -9.97 -9.67 -4.73
N THR A 60 -9.94 -11.01 -4.72
CA THR A 60 -11.14 -11.87 -4.78
C THR A 60 -11.38 -12.68 -3.50
N LEU A 61 -10.50 -12.58 -2.49
CA LEU A 61 -10.69 -13.28 -1.22
C LEU A 61 -11.70 -12.53 -0.32
N GLY A 62 -12.78 -13.22 0.04
CA GLY A 62 -13.83 -12.66 0.89
C GLY A 62 -14.49 -11.43 0.26
N ARG A 63 -14.69 -10.36 1.05
CA ARG A 63 -15.26 -9.08 0.60
C ARG A 63 -14.18 -8.04 0.29
N GLN A 64 -13.05 -8.50 -0.26
CA GLN A 64 -12.01 -7.63 -0.79
C GLN A 64 -12.37 -7.19 -2.21
N GLY A 65 -11.82 -6.05 -2.64
CA GLY A 65 -12.01 -5.54 -4.00
C GLY A 65 -13.34 -4.82 -4.21
N ASN A 66 -13.34 -3.89 -5.15
CA ASN A 66 -14.54 -3.18 -5.58
C ASN A 66 -14.54 -3.04 -7.11
N PRO A 67 -15.40 -3.79 -7.83
CA PRO A 67 -15.45 -3.76 -9.29
C PRO A 67 -15.69 -2.36 -9.86
N LYS A 68 -16.50 -1.54 -9.19
CA LYS A 68 -16.77 -0.16 -9.64
C LYS A 68 -15.53 0.73 -9.57
N ILE A 69 -14.69 0.52 -8.56
CA ILE A 69 -13.41 1.24 -8.47
C ILE A 69 -12.47 0.77 -9.57
N LEU A 70 -12.41 -0.54 -9.82
CA LEU A 70 -11.60 -1.09 -10.90
C LEU A 70 -12.01 -0.50 -12.26
N GLU A 71 -13.30 -0.53 -12.59
CA GLU A 71 -13.84 0.06 -13.82
C GLU A 71 -13.48 1.53 -13.96
N HIS A 72 -13.57 2.31 -12.88
CA HIS A 72 -13.16 3.71 -12.88
C HIS A 72 -11.66 3.87 -13.16
N LEU A 73 -10.79 3.03 -12.60
CA LEU A 73 -9.35 3.05 -12.89
C LEU A 73 -9.07 2.67 -14.34
N GLU A 74 -9.73 1.65 -14.88
CA GLU A 74 -9.63 1.26 -16.29
C GLU A 74 -10.02 2.43 -17.22
N LEU A 75 -11.11 3.14 -16.93
CA LEU A 75 -11.55 4.29 -17.71
C LEU A 75 -10.52 5.43 -17.70
N LYS A 76 -9.91 5.71 -16.54
CA LYS A 76 -8.85 6.73 -16.42
C LYS A 76 -7.61 6.36 -17.22
N LEU A 77 -7.16 5.11 -17.15
CA LEU A 77 -6.00 4.66 -17.90
C LEU A 77 -6.26 4.68 -19.41
N LYS A 78 -7.46 4.28 -19.85
CA LYS A 78 -7.90 4.39 -21.26
C LYS A 78 -7.89 5.85 -21.73
N ALA A 79 -8.46 6.77 -20.95
CA ALA A 79 -8.49 8.20 -21.28
C ALA A 79 -7.08 8.81 -21.39
N LEU A 80 -6.11 8.29 -20.64
CA LEU A 80 -4.70 8.68 -20.69
C LEU A 80 -3.89 7.92 -21.76
N GLY A 81 -4.50 7.02 -22.54
CA GLY A 81 -3.82 6.20 -23.54
C GLY A 81 -2.81 5.22 -22.96
N ARG A 82 -2.95 4.82 -21.70
CA ARG A 82 -2.05 3.88 -21.02
C ARG A 82 -2.56 2.45 -21.18
N LEU A 83 -1.63 1.52 -21.41
CA LEU A 83 -1.95 0.10 -21.47
C LEU A 83 -2.16 -0.42 -20.04
N PHE A 84 -3.02 -1.42 -19.89
CA PHE A 84 -3.19 -2.07 -18.60
C PHE A 84 -3.59 -3.53 -18.73
N THR A 85 -3.23 -4.32 -17.72
CA THR A 85 -3.59 -5.73 -17.57
C THR A 85 -4.38 -5.89 -16.28
N ARG A 86 -5.60 -6.44 -16.37
CA ARG A 86 -6.42 -6.76 -15.20
C ARG A 86 -6.05 -8.13 -14.65
N VAL A 87 -5.90 -8.22 -13.33
CA VAL A 87 -5.55 -9.45 -12.61
C VAL A 87 -6.53 -9.65 -11.47
N LEU A 88 -7.08 -10.87 -11.36
CA LEU A 88 -7.92 -11.28 -10.26
C LEU A 88 -7.12 -12.23 -9.37
N LEU A 89 -6.91 -11.88 -8.10
CA LEU A 89 -6.12 -12.68 -7.17
C LEU A 89 -6.84 -12.80 -5.83
N SER A 90 -6.91 -14.01 -5.27
CA SER A 90 -7.36 -14.19 -3.88
C SER A 90 -6.34 -13.60 -2.91
N GLU A 91 -5.05 -13.77 -3.20
CA GLU A 91 -3.94 -13.33 -2.35
C GLU A 91 -2.78 -12.83 -3.23
N ILE A 92 -2.16 -11.74 -2.80
CA ILE A 92 -1.08 -11.05 -3.50
C ILE A 92 0.26 -11.57 -2.98
N PHE A 93 1.06 -12.16 -3.87
CA PHE A 93 2.40 -12.65 -3.55
C PHE A 93 3.43 -12.16 -4.57
N PRO A 94 4.64 -11.79 -4.16
CA PRO A 94 5.67 -11.29 -5.08
C PRO A 94 5.97 -12.22 -6.25
N ASN A 95 6.00 -13.54 -6.02
CA ASN A 95 6.25 -14.54 -7.07
C ASN A 95 5.15 -14.59 -8.13
N LYS A 96 3.88 -14.36 -7.77
CA LYS A 96 2.78 -14.29 -8.75
C LYS A 96 2.88 -13.02 -9.59
N LEU A 97 3.26 -11.89 -8.98
CA LEU A 97 3.46 -10.63 -9.69
C LEU A 97 4.66 -10.68 -10.63
N ALA A 98 5.73 -11.39 -10.24
CA ALA A 98 6.93 -11.56 -11.06
C ALA A 98 6.67 -12.26 -12.41
N LEU A 99 5.55 -12.98 -12.56
CA LEU A 99 5.14 -13.59 -13.84
C LEU A 99 4.65 -12.55 -14.87
N MET A 100 4.40 -11.32 -14.44
CA MET A 100 3.87 -10.21 -15.26
C MET A 100 5.00 -9.30 -15.73
N ALA A 101 5.99 -9.86 -16.43
CA ALA A 101 7.22 -9.15 -16.81
C ALA A 101 7.01 -7.95 -17.75
N ASP A 102 5.84 -7.83 -18.37
CA ASP A 102 5.46 -6.74 -19.28
C ASP A 102 4.78 -5.56 -18.58
N VAL A 103 4.51 -5.66 -17.27
CA VAL A 103 3.88 -4.61 -16.45
C VAL A 103 4.94 -3.72 -15.79
N ASP A 104 4.81 -2.41 -15.94
CA ASP A 104 5.77 -1.44 -15.40
C ASP A 104 5.43 -1.00 -13.97
N ALA A 105 4.13 -0.91 -13.63
CA ALA A 105 3.62 -0.41 -12.35
C ALA A 105 2.28 -1.04 -11.94
#